data_AF-A0A1Y2EG61-F1
#
_entry.id   AF-A0A1Y2EG61-F1
#
_cell.length_a   1.000
_cell.length_b   1.000
_cell.length_c   1.000
_cell.angle_alpha   90.00
_cell.angle_beta   90.00
_cell.angle_gamma   90.00
#
_symmetry.space_group_name_H-M   'P 1'
#
loop_
_entity.id
_entity.type
_entity.pdbx_description
1 polymer ?
#
loop_
_entity_poly.entity_id
_entity_poly.type
_entity_poly.pdbx_seq_one_letter_code
_entity_poly.pdbx_strand_id
1 'polypeptide(L)'
;MEFKLRTIILAYIALIALISNVYAQIDILITSTTSEPAAVEDIQPTINNYRCGKDFNNKSCSNGECCSKYGYCGTSDAYCGSKCQSKYGLCYGSNDRCGKKYGRCKNGKCCSKYGYCGRSKDYCKAGCQPIYGICK
;
A
#
# COMPACT_ATOMS: atom_id res chain seq x y z
N MET A 1 4.00 2.40 -68.51
CA MET A 1 3.27 1.92 -67.31
C MET A 1 4.21 1.34 -66.24
N GLU A 2 5.35 0.74 -66.64
CA GLU A 2 6.41 0.20 -65.75
C GLU A 2 6.97 1.18 -64.69
N PHE A 3 7.16 2.46 -65.02
CA PHE A 3 7.80 3.42 -64.11
C PHE A 3 6.97 3.74 -62.86
N LYS A 4 5.64 3.81 -63.00
CA LYS A 4 4.70 4.06 -61.88
C LYS A 4 4.60 2.85 -60.95
N LEU A 5 4.64 1.64 -61.51
CA LEU A 5 4.61 0.41 -60.73
C LEU A 5 5.88 0.24 -59.89
N ARG A 6 7.05 0.57 -60.44
CA ARG A 6 8.32 0.57 -59.69
C ARG A 6 8.34 1.58 -58.55
N THR A 7 7.78 2.78 -58.73
CA THR A 7 7.70 3.78 -57.66
C THR A 7 6.74 3.37 -56.55
N ILE A 8 5.61 2.74 -56.89
CA ILE A 8 4.66 2.19 -55.89
C ILE A 8 5.30 1.03 -55.11
N ILE A 9 6.02 0.13 -55.78
CA ILE A 9 6.70 -1.00 -55.12
C ILE A 9 7.81 -0.49 -54.17
N LEU A 10 8.61 0.49 -54.60
CA LEU A 10 9.64 1.08 -53.74
C LEU A 10 9.05 1.82 -52.53
N ALA A 11 7.92 2.52 -52.70
CA ALA A 11 7.21 3.15 -51.59
C ALA A 11 6.62 2.12 -50.61
N TYR A 12 6.08 1.00 -51.11
CA TYR A 12 5.55 -0.08 -50.28
C TYR A 12 6.64 -0.81 -49.48
N ILE A 13 7.80 -1.07 -50.11
CA ILE A 13 8.97 -1.67 -49.43
C ILE A 13 9.49 -0.72 -48.33
N ALA A 14 9.57 0.58 -48.61
CA ALA A 14 9.96 1.58 -47.61
C ALA A 14 8.97 1.64 -46.43
N LEU A 15 7.66 1.54 -46.70
CA LEU A 15 6.63 1.50 -45.66
C LEU A 15 6.74 0.25 -44.78
N ILE A 16 6.96 -0.93 -45.37
CA ILE A 16 7.19 -2.18 -44.63
C ILE A 16 8.44 -2.07 -43.75
N ALA A 17 9.54 -1.51 -44.27
CA ALA A 17 10.78 -1.35 -43.50
C ALA A 17 10.59 -0.43 -42.27
N LEU A 18 9.81 0.64 -42.42
CA LEU A 18 9.46 1.53 -41.30
C LEU A 18 8.59 0.82 -40.27
N ILE A 19 7.60 0.03 -40.70
CA ILE A 19 6.72 -0.73 -39.80
C ILE A 19 7.52 -1.80 -39.04
N SER A 20 8.42 -2.54 -39.71
CA SER A 20 9.29 -3.53 -39.05
C SER A 20 10.20 -2.92 -37.99
N ASN A 21 10.72 -1.71 -38.21
CA ASN A 21 11.56 -1.02 -37.23
C ASN A 21 10.77 -0.55 -36.00
N VAL A 22 9.50 -0.15 -36.19
CA VAL A 22 8.59 0.18 -35.08
C VAL A 22 8.30 -1.05 -34.23
N TYR A 23 8.04 -2.22 -34.84
CA TYR A 23 7.86 -3.48 -34.10
C TYR A 23 9.12 -3.88 -33.31
N ALA A 24 10.31 -3.70 -33.88
CA ALA A 24 11.57 -3.99 -33.18
C ALA A 24 11.80 -3.14 -31.92
N GLN A 25 11.33 -1.87 -31.90
CA GLN A 25 11.43 -1.02 -30.70
C GLN A 25 10.38 -1.36 -29.63
N ILE A 26 9.21 -1.88 -30.03
CA ILE A 26 8.16 -2.31 -29.10
C ILE A 26 8.59 -3.55 -28.31
N ASP A 27 9.27 -4.52 -28.92
CA ASP A 27 9.75 -5.74 -28.24
C ASP A 27 10.80 -5.46 -27.16
N ILE A 28 11.64 -4.42 -27.36
CA ILE A 28 12.67 -4.01 -26.39
C ILE A 28 12.03 -3.45 -25.10
N LEU A 29 10.89 -2.76 -25.20
CA LEU A 29 10.19 -2.20 -24.04
C LEU A 29 9.49 -3.29 -23.22
N ILE A 30 8.88 -4.27 -23.88
CA ILE A 30 8.15 -5.37 -23.23
C ILE A 30 9.12 -6.29 -22.44
N THR A 31 10.34 -6.48 -22.95
CA THR A 31 11.38 -7.30 -22.28
C THR A 31 11.89 -6.68 -20.96
N SER A 32 11.77 -5.36 -20.80
CA SER A 32 12.26 -4.64 -19.60
C SER A 32 11.29 -4.60 -18.42
N THR A 33 10.04 -5.06 -18.59
CA THR A 33 8.98 -4.93 -17.58
C THR A 33 8.55 -6.25 -16.94
N THR A 34 9.20 -7.37 -17.26
CA THR A 34 9.01 -8.62 -16.51
C THR A 34 9.87 -8.57 -15.25
N SER A 35 9.36 -7.89 -14.21
CA SER A 35 9.81 -8.18 -12.85
C SER A 35 9.64 -9.68 -12.62
N GLU A 36 10.77 -10.36 -12.41
CA GLU A 36 10.84 -11.76 -12.01
C GLU A 36 9.76 -12.05 -10.94
N PRO A 37 8.88 -13.03 -11.13
CA PRO A 37 7.93 -13.39 -10.09
C PRO A 37 8.74 -13.97 -8.93
N ALA A 38 8.92 -13.17 -7.88
CA ALA A 38 9.30 -13.70 -6.58
C ALA A 38 8.35 -14.87 -6.28
N ALA A 39 8.92 -16.02 -5.95
CA ALA A 39 8.19 -17.25 -5.67
C ALA A 39 6.93 -16.94 -4.84
N VAL A 40 5.76 -17.16 -5.46
CA VAL A 40 4.48 -17.07 -4.78
C VAL A 40 4.40 -18.32 -3.91
N GLU A 41 4.88 -18.22 -2.68
CA GLU A 41 4.48 -19.14 -1.64
C GLU A 41 2.96 -19.01 -1.51
N ASP A 42 2.27 -20.15 -1.68
CA ASP A 42 0.83 -20.39 -1.65
C ASP A 42 0.03 -19.33 -0.87
N ILE A 43 -0.40 -18.27 -1.56
CA ILE A 43 -1.41 -17.37 -1.00
C ILE A 43 -2.76 -18.04 -1.26
N GLN A 44 -3.07 -19.06 -0.46
CA GLN A 44 -4.45 -19.35 -0.13
C GLN A 44 -5.08 -18.01 0.28
N PRO A 45 -6.10 -17.50 -0.43
CA PRO A 45 -6.85 -16.38 0.09
C PRO A 45 -7.59 -16.91 1.30
N THR A 46 -6.99 -16.77 2.48
CA THR A 46 -7.65 -17.05 3.75
C THR A 46 -8.68 -15.95 3.96
N ILE A 47 -9.82 -16.09 3.29
CA ILE A 47 -11.03 -15.25 3.38
C ILE A 47 -11.52 -15.09 4.84
N ASN A 48 -10.90 -15.77 5.81
CA ASN A 48 -11.22 -15.76 7.23
C ASN A 48 -10.21 -15.03 8.14
N ASN A 49 -9.17 -14.36 7.62
CA ASN A 49 -8.09 -13.81 8.45
C ASN A 49 -8.31 -12.37 8.96
N TYR A 50 -9.39 -11.70 8.54
CA TYR A 50 -9.68 -10.32 8.97
C TYR A 50 -10.47 -10.22 10.27
N ARG A 51 -10.79 -11.34 10.94
CA ARG A 51 -11.55 -11.30 12.21
C ARG A 51 -10.62 -11.13 13.40
N CYS A 52 -11.09 -10.37 14.39
CA CYS A 52 -10.37 -10.10 15.63
C CYS A 52 -11.35 -9.89 16.78
N GLY A 53 -10.86 -9.94 18.02
CA GLY A 53 -11.66 -9.68 19.20
C GLY A 53 -11.97 -10.94 20.01
N LYS A 54 -12.60 -10.71 21.16
CA LYS A 54 -12.97 -11.78 22.11
C LYS A 54 -13.85 -12.87 21.48
N ASP A 55 -14.74 -12.49 20.56
CA ASP A 55 -15.72 -13.37 19.93
C ASP A 55 -15.11 -14.20 18.78
N PHE A 56 -13.84 -13.92 18.43
CA PHE A 56 -13.11 -14.58 17.35
C PHE A 56 -11.82 -15.21 17.88
N ASN A 57 -11.97 -16.05 18.91
CA ASN A 57 -10.87 -16.78 19.55
C ASN A 57 -9.76 -15.87 20.10
N ASN A 58 -10.13 -14.69 20.63
CA ASN A 58 -9.18 -13.69 21.12
C ASN A 58 -8.12 -13.26 20.10
N LYS A 59 -8.43 -13.38 18.81
CA LYS A 59 -7.50 -13.05 17.73
C LYS A 59 -7.22 -11.56 17.70
N SER A 60 -5.95 -11.21 17.54
CA SER A 60 -5.51 -9.82 17.33
C SER A 60 -5.24 -9.57 15.85
N CYS A 61 -5.40 -8.32 15.44
CA CYS A 61 -5.03 -7.89 14.10
C CYS A 61 -3.52 -7.85 13.92
N SER A 62 -3.11 -8.00 12.65
CA SER A 62 -1.71 -7.91 12.23
C SER A 62 -1.17 -6.48 12.39
N ASN A 63 0.15 -6.34 12.26
CA ASN A 63 0.91 -5.16 12.66
C ASN A 63 0.26 -3.81 12.30
N GLY A 64 -0.10 -3.06 13.35
CA GLY A 64 -0.56 -1.67 13.26
C GLY A 64 -2.04 -1.49 12.90
N GLU A 65 -2.75 -2.58 12.64
CA GLU A 65 -4.19 -2.54 12.35
C GLU A 65 -5.03 -2.43 13.62
N CYS A 66 -6.22 -1.87 13.45
CA CYS A 66 -7.21 -1.72 14.50
C CYS A 66 -8.21 -2.87 14.45
N CYS A 67 -8.63 -3.33 15.63
CA CYS A 67 -9.74 -4.24 15.74
C CYS A 67 -11.03 -3.45 15.94
N SER A 68 -11.90 -3.43 14.93
CA SER A 68 -13.16 -2.70 14.98
C SER A 68 -14.09 -3.24 16.07
N LYS A 69 -15.10 -2.46 16.44
CA LYS A 69 -16.15 -2.90 17.36
C LYS A 69 -16.92 -4.13 16.89
N TYR A 70 -16.86 -4.46 15.59
CA TYR A 70 -17.52 -5.61 14.98
C TYR A 70 -16.57 -6.81 14.78
N GLY A 71 -15.34 -6.70 15.29
CA GLY A 71 -14.35 -7.76 15.21
C GLY A 71 -13.77 -7.94 13.82
N TYR A 72 -13.46 -6.83 13.14
CA TYR A 72 -12.74 -6.83 11.86
C TYR A 72 -11.46 -6.01 11.96
N CYS A 73 -10.41 -6.45 11.27
CA CYS A 73 -9.14 -5.75 11.16
C CYS A 73 -9.14 -4.74 10.03
N GLY A 74 -8.54 -3.58 10.28
CA GLY A 74 -8.31 -2.55 9.27
C GLY A 74 -7.73 -1.28 9.86
N THR A 75 -7.44 -0.29 9.01
CA THR A 75 -6.68 0.92 9.41
C THR A 75 -7.46 2.23 9.29
N SER A 76 -8.68 2.19 8.73
CA SER A 76 -9.54 3.38 8.58
C SER A 76 -10.28 3.72 9.87
N ASP A 77 -10.91 4.90 9.90
CA ASP A 77 -11.70 5.35 11.06
C ASP A 77 -12.84 4.39 11.44
N ALA A 78 -13.38 3.63 10.48
CA ALA A 78 -14.40 2.62 10.76
C ALA A 78 -13.88 1.48 11.67
N TYR A 79 -12.57 1.21 11.62
CA TYR A 79 -11.90 0.19 12.42
C TYR A 79 -11.26 0.77 13.68
N CYS A 80 -10.57 1.90 13.52
CA CYS A 80 -9.74 2.52 14.56
C CYS A 80 -10.48 3.50 15.47
N GLY A 81 -11.68 3.91 15.06
CA GLY A 81 -12.49 4.93 15.72
C GLY A 81 -13.07 4.49 17.06
N SER A 82 -14.17 5.14 17.45
CA SER A 82 -14.83 4.89 18.73
C SER A 82 -15.25 3.42 18.85
N LYS A 83 -15.01 2.83 20.02
CA LYS A 83 -15.26 1.41 20.35
C LYS A 83 -14.34 0.40 19.63
N CYS A 84 -13.23 0.86 19.04
CA CYS A 84 -12.14 -0.04 18.67
C CYS A 84 -11.66 -0.85 19.90
N GLN A 85 -11.37 -2.13 19.70
CA GLN A 85 -10.99 -3.07 20.74
C GLN A 85 -9.47 -3.06 20.96
N SER A 86 -8.98 -2.20 21.84
CA SER A 86 -7.54 -1.96 22.04
C SER A 86 -6.74 -3.17 22.54
N LYS A 87 -7.40 -4.19 23.08
CA LYS A 87 -6.76 -5.47 23.45
C LYS A 87 -6.34 -6.29 22.22
N TYR A 88 -6.98 -6.07 21.08
CA TYR A 88 -6.86 -6.89 19.88
C TYR A 88 -6.37 -6.10 18.65
N GLY A 89 -6.04 -4.81 18.81
CA GLY A 89 -5.53 -3.97 17.73
C GLY A 89 -5.12 -2.57 18.20
N LEU A 90 -4.52 -1.80 17.30
CA LEU A 90 -3.90 -0.51 17.59
C LEU A 90 -4.86 0.68 17.40
N CYS A 91 -5.80 0.84 18.32
CA CYS A 91 -6.81 1.91 18.27
C CYS A 91 -6.23 3.32 18.34
N TYR A 92 -7.04 4.32 18.02
CA TYR A 92 -6.66 5.71 18.23
C TYR A 92 -6.62 6.11 19.70
N GLY A 93 -5.62 6.91 20.05
CA GLY A 93 -5.58 7.59 21.33
C GLY A 93 -6.57 8.76 21.43
N SER A 94 -6.96 9.07 22.66
CA SER A 94 -7.85 10.19 23.00
C SER A 94 -7.05 11.36 23.54
N ASN A 95 -7.62 12.57 23.49
CA ASN A 95 -7.01 13.81 24.00
C ASN A 95 -5.61 14.07 23.42
N ASP A 96 -5.44 13.79 22.12
CA ASP A 96 -4.15 13.86 21.41
C ASP A 96 -3.00 13.09 22.09
N ARG A 97 -3.31 12.06 22.90
CA ARG A 97 -2.31 11.15 23.47
C ARG A 97 -2.03 10.00 22.51
N CYS A 98 -0.81 9.50 22.56
CA CYS A 98 -0.38 8.32 21.81
C CYS A 98 0.69 7.54 22.58
N GLY A 99 1.02 6.35 22.09
CA GLY A 99 1.99 5.46 22.72
C GLY A 99 1.34 4.18 23.24
N LYS A 100 2.15 3.29 23.83
CA LYS A 100 1.71 1.95 24.30
C LYS A 100 0.43 1.95 25.13
N LYS A 101 0.23 2.97 25.97
CA LYS A 101 -0.95 3.10 26.84
C LYS A 101 -2.18 3.68 26.11
N TYR A 102 -1.97 4.51 25.09
CA TYR A 102 -3.03 5.34 24.51
C TYR A 102 -3.43 4.90 23.10
N GLY A 103 -2.54 4.28 22.34
CA GLY A 103 -2.77 3.93 20.94
C GLY A 103 -2.11 4.90 19.96
N ARG A 104 -2.57 4.89 18.72
CA ARG A 104 -1.97 5.68 17.63
C ARG A 104 -2.66 7.02 17.41
N CYS A 105 -1.99 7.92 16.71
CA CYS A 105 -2.55 9.20 16.35
C CYS A 105 -3.54 9.12 15.18
N LYS A 106 -4.62 9.91 15.25
CA LYS A 106 -5.55 10.16 14.15
C LYS A 106 -4.94 11.04 13.06
N ASN A 107 -5.54 11.02 11.87
CA ASN A 107 -5.25 11.95 10.77
C ASN A 107 -3.77 12.00 10.35
N GLY A 108 -3.08 10.86 10.46
CA GLY A 108 -1.67 10.71 10.08
C GLY A 108 -0.70 11.60 10.86
N LYS A 109 -1.06 12.04 12.07
CA LYS A 109 -0.14 12.79 12.94
C LYS A 109 1.01 11.89 13.42
N CYS A 110 2.12 12.53 13.79
CA CYS A 110 3.27 11.90 14.41
C CYS A 110 3.02 11.70 15.90
N CYS A 111 3.61 10.66 16.49
CA CYS A 111 3.58 10.44 17.93
C CYS A 111 4.93 10.82 18.53
N SER A 112 5.01 11.91 19.28
CA SER A 112 6.25 12.36 19.92
C SER A 112 6.77 11.36 20.96
N LYS A 113 8.03 11.47 21.35
CA LYS A 113 8.61 10.69 22.47
C LYS A 113 7.88 10.90 23.80
N TYR A 114 7.14 12.00 23.93
CA TYR A 114 6.37 12.36 25.12
C TYR A 114 4.93 11.79 25.12
N GLY A 115 4.55 11.05 24.08
CA GLY A 115 3.23 10.43 23.99
C GLY A 115 2.11 11.41 23.66
N TYR A 116 2.42 12.40 22.80
CA TYR A 116 1.47 13.36 22.25
C TYR A 116 1.48 13.35 20.72
N CYS A 117 0.32 13.58 20.13
CA CYS A 117 0.09 13.64 18.70
C CYS A 117 0.28 15.06 18.14
N GLY A 118 1.05 15.18 17.06
CA GLY A 118 1.29 16.48 16.42
C GLY A 118 1.94 16.37 15.06
N ARG A 119 2.21 17.51 14.43
CA ARG A 119 2.83 17.61 13.10
C ARG A 119 4.12 18.43 13.05
N SER A 120 4.48 19.11 14.15
CA SER A 120 5.73 19.88 14.18
C SER A 120 6.93 18.94 14.25
N LYS A 121 8.12 19.51 14.01
CA LYS A 121 9.39 18.78 14.05
C LYS A 121 9.59 18.05 15.39
N ASP A 122 9.12 18.61 16.50
CA ASP A 122 9.24 18.02 17.85
C ASP A 122 8.45 16.70 18.00
N TYR A 123 7.44 16.49 17.16
CA TYR A 123 6.62 15.29 17.15
C TYR A 123 7.12 14.26 16.14
N CYS A 124 7.61 14.71 15.00
CA CYS A 124 7.90 13.85 13.85
C CYS A 124 9.36 13.42 13.72
N LYS A 125 10.30 14.18 14.28
CA LYS A 125 11.74 13.91 14.18
C LYS A 125 12.25 13.02 15.33
N ALA A 126 13.35 13.42 15.98
CA ALA A 126 14.05 12.64 16.99
C ALA A 126 13.10 12.21 18.13
N GLY A 127 12.96 10.89 18.28
CA GLY A 127 12.10 10.27 19.30
C GLY A 127 10.63 10.08 18.88
N CYS A 128 10.27 10.32 17.62
CA CYS A 128 8.97 9.91 17.12
C CYS A 128 8.78 8.38 17.27
N GLN A 129 7.58 7.95 17.71
CA GLN A 129 7.25 6.55 17.93
C GLN A 129 6.53 5.97 16.69
N PRO A 130 7.21 5.19 15.83
CA PRO A 130 6.71 4.82 14.49
C PRO A 130 5.52 3.85 14.53
N ILE A 131 5.35 3.11 15.62
CA ILE A 131 4.15 2.26 15.81
C ILE A 131 2.91 3.15 15.99
N TYR A 132 3.04 4.28 16.68
CA TYR A 132 1.89 5.08 17.13
C TYR A 132 1.66 6.34 16.28
N GLY A 133 2.47 6.61 15.27
CA GLY A 133 2.31 7.76 14.38
C GLY A 133 3.23 7.70 13.17
N ILE A 134 3.06 8.64 12.24
CA ILE A 134 3.84 8.67 10.98
C ILE A 134 5.10 9.51 11.18
N CYS A 135 6.24 8.86 11.42
CA CYS A 135 7.53 9.54 11.61
C CYS A 135 8.18 9.92 10.27
N LYS A 136 8.93 11.02 10.23
CA LYS A 136 9.52 11.60 9.00
C LYS A 136 10.90 12.21 9.27
#